data_AF-A0A4Q4CRR5-F1
#
_entry.id   AF-A0A4Q4CRR5-F1
#
_cell.length_a   1.000
_cell.length_b   1.000
_cell.length_c   1.000
_cell.angle_alpha   90.00
_cell.angle_beta   90.00
_cell.angle_gamma   90.00
#
_symmetry.space_group_name_H-M   'P 1'
#
loop_
_entity.id
_entity.type
_entity.pdbx_description
1 polymer ?
#
loop_
_entity_poly.entity_id
_entity_poly.type
_entity_poly.pdbx_seq_one_letter_code
_entity_poly.pdbx_strand_id
1 'polypeptide(L)'
;WPNLIVQREMNTLGIRQLVPTGPNEFIMKWTMFGFEGDTEEMTRHRLRQGNLMGPAGFLGLEDNEAIKFVQDGMLRVPGGEHYVALDPATPFGTSETLISESAIRGMYRHWREVMGL
;
A
#
# COMPACT_ATOMS: atom_id res chain seq x y z
N TRP A 1 -8.38 3.96 -0.66
CA TRP A 1 -9.51 3.04 -0.91
C TRP A 1 -10.15 3.35 -2.28
N PRO A 2 -10.64 2.36 -3.05
CA PRO A 2 -10.33 0.96 -2.81
C PRO A 2 -8.93 0.61 -3.34
N ASN A 3 -8.40 1.34 -4.33
CA ASN A 3 -7.29 0.84 -5.13
C ASN A 3 -6.26 1.89 -5.57
N LEU A 4 -6.27 3.08 -4.97
CA LEU A 4 -5.32 4.16 -5.26
C LEU A 4 -4.40 4.41 -4.08
N ILE A 5 -3.10 4.47 -4.35
CA ILE A 5 -2.07 4.91 -3.42
C ILE A 5 -1.41 6.15 -4.01
N VAL A 6 -1.34 7.21 -3.21
CA VAL A 6 -0.54 8.40 -3.52
C VAL A 6 0.65 8.39 -2.59
N GLN A 7 1.86 8.34 -3.15
CA GLN A 7 3.09 8.27 -2.37
C GLN A 7 3.89 9.57 -2.50
N ARG A 8 4.45 9.98 -1.37
CA ARG A 8 5.60 10.88 -1.32
C ARG A 8 6.61 10.28 -0.35
N GLU A 9 7.72 9.80 -0.89
CA GLU A 9 8.82 9.24 -0.13
C GLU A 9 10.09 9.99 -0.53
N MET A 10 10.60 10.83 0.37
CA MET A 10 11.67 11.80 0.07
C MET A 10 11.29 12.69 -1.14
N ASN A 11 12.07 12.66 -2.23
CA ASN A 11 11.76 13.39 -3.46
C ASN A 11 11.10 12.51 -4.52
N THR A 12 10.77 11.26 -4.19
CA THR A 12 10.06 10.39 -5.12
C THR A 12 8.55 10.59 -4.96
N LEU A 13 7.91 11.02 -6.05
CA LEU A 13 6.47 11.22 -6.14
C LEU A 13 5.88 10.19 -7.09
N GLY A 14 4.82 9.52 -6.65
CA GLY A 14 4.25 8.45 -7.45
C GLY A 14 2.80 8.15 -7.09
N ILE A 15 2.10 7.62 -8.06
CA ILE A 15 0.80 7.00 -7.89
C ILE A 15 0.97 5.50 -8.13
N ARG A 16 0.43 4.67 -7.22
CA ARG A 16 0.25 3.23 -7.47
C ARG A 16 -1.24 2.97 -7.63
N GLN A 17 -1.65 2.44 -8.78
CA GLN A 17 -3.02 2.01 -9.02
C GLN A 17 -3.06 0.49 -9.03
N LEU A 18 -3.90 -0.09 -8.16
CA LEU A 18 -4.20 -1.51 -8.17
C LEU A 18 -5.35 -1.79 -9.15
N VAL A 19 -5.13 -2.68 -10.10
CA VAL A 19 -6.14 -3.16 -11.06
C VAL A 19 -6.40 -4.62 -10.75
N PRO A 20 -7.49 -4.95 -10.02
CA PRO A 20 -7.82 -6.34 -9.71
C PRO A 20 -8.09 -7.13 -11.00
N THR A 21 -7.52 -8.32 -11.10
CA THR A 21 -7.80 -9.28 -12.20
C THR A 21 -8.48 -10.56 -11.69
N GLY A 22 -8.64 -10.66 -10.37
CA GLY A 22 -9.40 -11.69 -9.67
C GLY A 22 -9.29 -11.50 -8.15
N PRO A 23 -9.84 -12.43 -7.34
CA PRO A 23 -9.72 -12.37 -5.89
C PRO A 23 -8.30 -12.65 -5.37
N ASN A 24 -7.43 -13.25 -6.19
CA ASN A 24 -6.10 -13.73 -5.78
C ASN A 24 -4.95 -13.02 -6.51
N GLU A 25 -5.24 -12.02 -7.35
CA GLU A 25 -4.24 -11.35 -8.16
C GLU A 25 -4.69 -9.95 -8.59
N PHE A 26 -3.70 -9.09 -8.84
CA PHE A 26 -3.89 -7.75 -9.37
C PHE A 26 -2.66 -7.31 -10.17
N ILE A 27 -2.85 -6.29 -11.00
CA ILE A 27 -1.76 -5.55 -11.64
C ILE A 27 -1.53 -4.25 -10.86
N MET A 28 -0.28 -3.97 -10.48
CA MET A 28 0.10 -2.69 -9.89
C MET A 28 0.73 -1.78 -10.95
N LYS A 29 0.04 -0.70 -11.30
CA LYS A 29 0.56 0.33 -12.21
C LYS A 29 1.22 1.43 -11.42
N TRP A 30 2.50 1.69 -11.71
CA TRP A 30 3.26 2.78 -11.11
C TRP A 30 3.36 3.95 -12.10
N THR A 31 2.92 5.12 -11.66
CA THR A 31 3.09 6.37 -12.40
C THR A 31 3.99 7.28 -11.57
N MET A 32 5.24 7.42 -11.98
CA MET A 32 6.20 8.34 -11.35
C MET A 32 6.07 9.72 -12.00
N PHE A 33 6.08 10.78 -11.20
CA PHE A 33 5.91 12.13 -11.71
C PHE A 33 6.79 13.15 -10.98
N GLY A 34 6.95 14.32 -11.59
CA GLY A 34 7.59 15.50 -11.01
C GLY A 34 6.67 16.71 -11.09
N PHE A 35 7.18 17.88 -10.74
CA PHE A 35 6.46 19.14 -10.92
C PHE A 35 6.90 19.83 -12.21
N GLU A 36 6.00 20.61 -12.81
CA GLU A 36 6.32 21.43 -13.99
C GLU A 36 7.49 22.41 -13.74
N GLY A 37 7.63 22.88 -12.50
CA GLY A 37 8.71 23.76 -12.07
C GLY A 37 10.01 23.06 -11.63
N ASP A 38 10.12 21.72 -11.77
CA ASP A 38 11.36 21.04 -11.41
C ASP A 38 12.49 21.44 -12.38
N THR A 39 13.66 21.77 -11.82
CA THR A 39 14.87 21.94 -12.63
C THR A 39 15.30 20.61 -13.25
N GLU A 40 16.16 20.64 -14.27
CA GLU A 40 16.74 19.42 -14.84
C GLU A 40 17.48 18.58 -13.79
N GLU A 41 18.14 19.25 -12.84
CA GLU A 41 18.82 18.61 -11.71
C GLU A 41 17.82 17.88 -10.81
N MET A 42 16.72 18.54 -10.43
CA MET A 42 15.68 17.93 -9.60
C MET A 42 15.03 16.75 -10.33
N THR A 43 14.71 16.91 -11.61
CA THR A 43 14.17 15.82 -12.44
C THR A 43 15.11 14.61 -12.41
N ARG A 44 16.41 14.81 -12.61
CA ARG A 44 17.41 13.74 -12.55
C ARG A 44 17.52 13.11 -11.16
N HIS A 45 17.44 13.92 -10.11
CA HIS A 45 17.45 13.46 -8.72
C HIS A 45 16.25 12.55 -8.43
N ARG A 46 15.04 12.96 -8.82
CA ARG A 46 13.82 12.13 -8.68
C ARG A 46 13.93 10.82 -9.46
N LEU A 47 14.43 10.86 -10.70
CA LEU A 47 14.63 9.64 -11.50
C LEU A 47 15.60 8.66 -10.82
N ARG A 48 16.70 9.14 -10.24
CA ARG A 48 17.65 8.31 -9.49
C ARG A 48 17.03 7.74 -8.21
N GLN A 49 16.32 8.56 -7.43
CA GLN A 49 15.61 8.08 -6.24
C GLN A 49 14.45 7.13 -6.60
N GLY A 50 13.95 7.19 -7.83
CA GLY A 50 13.01 6.23 -8.40
C GLY A 50 13.50 4.79 -8.36
N ASN A 51 14.82 4.53 -8.29
CA ASN A 51 15.39 3.19 -8.13
C ASN A 51 15.04 2.53 -6.78
N LEU A 52 14.47 3.25 -5.82
CA LEU A 52 13.91 2.67 -4.60
C LEU A 52 12.53 2.04 -4.84
N MET A 53 11.84 2.47 -5.91
CA MET A 53 10.43 2.22 -6.17
C MET A 53 10.23 1.25 -7.33
N GLY A 54 8.98 0.80 -7.49
CA GLY A 54 8.60 -0.06 -8.58
C GLY A 54 9.00 -1.53 -8.36
N PRO A 55 8.70 -2.39 -9.34
CA PRO A 55 8.85 -3.84 -9.19
C PRO A 55 10.30 -4.32 -9.05
N ALA A 56 11.28 -3.51 -9.45
CA ALA A 56 12.71 -3.80 -9.29
C ALA A 56 13.40 -2.84 -8.31
N GLY A 57 12.63 -2.03 -7.59
CA GLY A 57 13.16 -1.07 -6.63
C GLY A 57 13.58 -1.72 -5.33
N PHE A 58 14.59 -1.16 -4.67
CA PHE A 58 15.11 -1.71 -3.41
C PHE A 58 14.05 -1.85 -2.31
N LEU A 59 13.05 -0.96 -2.26
CA LEU A 59 11.92 -1.07 -1.33
C LEU A 59 10.73 -1.78 -1.98
N GLY A 60 10.41 -1.43 -3.23
CA GLY A 60 9.23 -1.96 -3.91
C GLY A 60 9.25 -3.47 -4.13
N LEU A 61 10.43 -4.09 -4.24
CA LEU A 61 10.55 -5.55 -4.37
C LEU A 61 10.04 -6.28 -3.12
N GLU A 62 10.43 -5.84 -1.94
CA GLU A 62 10.12 -6.52 -0.67
C GLU A 62 8.62 -6.49 -0.35
N ASP A 63 7.95 -5.34 -0.59
CA ASP A 63 6.51 -5.18 -0.38
C ASP A 63 5.69 -6.19 -1.21
N ASN A 64 6.07 -6.39 -2.47
CA ASN A 64 5.36 -7.30 -3.38
C ASN A 64 5.46 -8.76 -2.93
N GLU A 65 6.65 -9.17 -2.45
CA GLU A 65 6.86 -10.53 -1.94
C GLU A 65 6.09 -10.75 -0.63
N ALA A 66 6.09 -9.77 0.28
CA ALA A 66 5.33 -9.85 1.52
C ALA A 66 3.81 -10.00 1.26
N ILE A 67 3.25 -9.23 0.32
CA ILE A 67 1.83 -9.35 -0.06
C ILE A 67 1.53 -10.74 -0.63
N LYS A 68 2.43 -11.28 -1.47
CA LYS A 68 2.29 -12.63 -2.01
C LYS A 68 2.26 -13.68 -0.91
N PHE A 69 3.16 -13.60 0.08
CA PHE A 69 3.17 -14.55 1.20
C PHE A 69 1.91 -14.46 2.07
N VAL A 70 1.37 -13.25 2.28
CA VAL A 70 0.07 -13.10 2.96
C VAL A 70 -1.04 -13.80 2.18
N GLN A 71 -1.12 -13.59 0.86
CA GLN A 71 -2.11 -14.24 0.01
C GLN A 71 -1.98 -15.78 0.01
N ASP A 72 -0.76 -16.29 -0.15
CA ASP A 72 -0.48 -17.73 -0.10
C ASP A 72 -0.86 -18.33 1.26
N GLY A 73 -0.63 -17.58 2.34
CA GLY A 73 -1.07 -17.94 3.69
C GLY A 73 -2.59 -18.03 3.79
N MET A 74 -3.31 -16.99 3.36
CA MET A 74 -4.79 -16.95 3.39
C MET A 74 -5.42 -18.10 2.60
N LEU A 75 -4.87 -18.44 1.43
CA LEU A 75 -5.37 -19.54 0.60
C LEU A 75 -5.18 -20.92 1.24
N ARG A 76 -4.21 -21.07 2.14
CA ARG A 76 -3.94 -22.34 2.86
C ARG A 76 -4.85 -22.55 4.08
N VAL A 77 -5.50 -21.50 4.57
CA VAL A 77 -6.42 -21.56 5.71
C VAL A 77 -7.81 -21.00 5.36
N PRO A 78 -8.54 -21.64 4.42
CA PRO A 78 -9.85 -21.15 4.01
C PRO A 78 -10.81 -21.12 5.21
N GLY A 79 -11.44 -19.97 5.45
CA GLY A 79 -12.33 -19.74 6.60
C GLY A 79 -11.60 -19.50 7.93
N GLY A 80 -10.27 -19.35 7.92
CA GLY A 80 -9.50 -18.93 9.09
C GLY A 80 -9.77 -17.47 9.48
N GLU A 81 -9.44 -17.14 10.72
CA GLU A 81 -9.50 -15.76 11.22
C GLU A 81 -8.11 -15.10 11.13
N HIS A 82 -8.08 -13.85 10.69
CA HIS A 82 -6.87 -13.03 10.64
C HIS A 82 -6.98 -11.87 11.61
N TYR A 83 -5.89 -11.60 12.31
CA TYR A 83 -5.90 -10.74 13.48
C TYR A 83 -5.29 -9.36 13.18
N VAL A 84 -6.05 -8.32 13.46
CA VAL A 84 -5.64 -6.90 13.38
C VAL A 84 -6.04 -6.27 14.71
N ALA A 85 -5.20 -6.46 15.74
CA ALA A 85 -5.50 -6.03 17.12
C ALA A 85 -4.32 -5.38 17.89
N LEU A 86 -3.39 -4.74 17.20
CA LEU A 86 -2.40 -3.86 17.82
C LEU A 86 -3.09 -2.81 18.71
N ASP A 87 -2.64 -2.69 19.95
CA ASP A 87 -3.28 -1.86 20.99
C ASP A 87 -4.78 -2.17 21.15
N PRO A 88 -5.13 -3.36 21.71
CA PRO A 88 -6.52 -3.81 21.79
C PRO A 88 -7.39 -2.95 22.73
N ALA A 89 -6.76 -2.18 23.62
CA ALA A 89 -7.46 -1.23 24.49
C ALA A 89 -7.99 0.00 23.72
N THR A 90 -7.52 0.21 22.49
CA THR A 90 -7.95 1.30 21.60
C THR A 90 -8.70 0.70 20.40
N PRO A 91 -10.05 0.60 20.45
CA PRO A 91 -10.83 -0.18 19.49
C PRO A 91 -10.59 0.17 18.01
N PHE A 92 -10.42 1.47 17.72
CA PHE A 92 -10.19 1.99 16.38
C PHE A 92 -8.72 2.33 16.09
N GLY A 93 -7.80 1.97 16.99
CA GLY A 93 -6.40 2.41 16.95
C GLY A 93 -6.24 3.92 17.19
N THR A 94 -5.04 4.43 16.90
CA THR A 94 -4.63 5.82 17.15
C THR A 94 -4.02 6.45 15.90
N SER A 95 -4.02 7.79 15.85
CA SER A 95 -3.27 8.60 14.88
C SER A 95 -2.11 9.37 15.51
N GLU A 96 -1.92 9.24 16.83
CA GLU A 96 -0.87 9.95 17.58
C GLU A 96 0.52 9.33 17.37
N THR A 97 0.58 8.08 16.90
CA THR A 97 1.83 7.36 16.62
C THR A 97 1.74 6.65 15.28
N LEU A 98 2.91 6.33 14.71
CA LEU A 98 3.01 5.55 13.47
C LEU A 98 2.73 4.05 13.69
N ILE A 99 2.81 3.58 14.94
CA ILE A 99 2.62 2.17 15.29
C ILE A 99 1.15 1.97 15.64
N SER A 100 0.31 1.88 14.61
CA SER A 100 -1.12 1.64 14.75
C SER A 100 -1.72 0.94 13.55
N GLU A 101 -2.81 0.21 13.77
CA GLU A 101 -3.62 -0.42 12.71
C GLU A 101 -4.92 0.35 12.43
N SER A 102 -5.03 1.60 12.91
CA SER A 102 -6.23 2.43 12.76
C SER A 102 -6.70 2.55 11.30
N ALA A 103 -5.76 2.73 10.37
CA ALA A 103 -6.04 2.79 8.93
C ALA A 103 -6.60 1.47 8.37
N ILE A 104 -6.04 0.32 8.78
CA ILE A 104 -6.49 -1.00 8.32
C ILE A 104 -7.90 -1.28 8.85
N ARG A 105 -8.14 -1.02 10.15
CA ARG A 105 -9.47 -1.19 10.76
C ARG A 105 -10.50 -0.25 10.15
N GLY A 106 -10.13 1.00 9.89
CA GLY A 106 -10.98 1.97 9.21
C GLY A 106 -11.36 1.54 7.79
N MET A 107 -10.40 0.99 7.04
CA MET A 107 -10.64 0.43 5.70
C MET A 107 -11.65 -0.73 5.75
N TYR A 108 -11.45 -1.70 6.63
CA TYR A 108 -12.36 -2.85 6.73
C TYR A 108 -13.74 -2.48 7.25
N ARG A 109 -13.86 -1.53 8.18
CA ARG A 109 -15.17 -0.98 8.60
C ARG A 109 -15.93 -0.42 7.40
N HIS A 110 -15.29 0.45 6.63
CA HIS A 110 -15.92 1.04 5.45
C HIS A 110 -16.23 0.00 4.37
N TRP A 111 -15.33 -0.96 4.15
CA TRP A 111 -15.58 -2.07 3.23
C TRP A 111 -16.81 -2.89 3.63
N ARG A 112 -16.98 -3.22 4.92
CA ARG A 112 -18.16 -3.94 5.43
C ARG A 112 -19.45 -3.17 5.18
N GLU A 113 -19.45 -1.86 5.46
CA GLU A 113 -20.60 -0.99 5.18
C GLU A 113 -21.00 -1.03 3.70
N VAL A 114 -20.03 -0.88 2.78
CA VAL A 114 -20.27 -0.92 1.33
C VAL A 114 -20.76 -2.29 0.86
N MET A 115 -20.30 -3.38 1.49
CA MET A 115 -20.69 -4.75 1.17
C MET A 115 -21.98 -5.23 1.86
N GLY A 116 -22.54 -4.45 2.81
CA GLY A 116 -23.72 -4.83 3.59
C GLY A 116 -23.46 -5.92 4.64
N LEU A 117 -22.27 -5.93 5.27
CA LEU A 117 -21.80 -6.92 6.25
C LEU A 117 -21.59 -6.37 7.67
#